data_AF-A0A6I0DXK5-F1
#
_entry.id   AF-A0A6I0DXK5-F1
#
_cell.length_a   1.000
_cell.length_b   1.000
_cell.length_c   1.000
_cell.angle_alpha   90.00
_cell.angle_beta   90.00
_cell.angle_gamma   90.00
#
_symmetry.space_group_name_H-M   'P 1'
#
loop_
_entity.id
_entity.type
_entity.pdbx_description
1 polymer ?
#
loop_
_entity_poly.entity_id
_entity_poly.type
_entity_poly.pdbx_seq_one_letter_code
_entity_poly.pdbx_strand_id
1 'polypeptide(L)'
;MKLTSFFCVIFLISSCNSNSGNTTDQNITNPSPVTGENTVTNKMISFEGGTFMMGSNEGTPAEQPLHQVQVAPFKLDKSPVTVAEFSKFVEATGHKSDAEKYGDSGVFNFTAQNWELMKGAYWLYPLGPNGAKAEMDHPVTHVSWNDAQAY
;
A
#
# COMPACT_ATOMS: atom_id res chain seq x y z
N MET A 1 29.01 38.23 33.91
CA MET A 1 28.78 39.69 33.94
C MET A 1 29.75 40.34 32.94
N LYS A 2 29.21 41.14 32.00
CA LYS A 2 29.84 41.94 30.92
C LYS A 2 30.29 41.16 29.65
N LEU A 3 29.59 41.32 28.51
CA LEU A 3 29.68 42.36 27.45
C LEU A 3 30.88 42.07 26.51
N THR A 4 30.83 42.09 25.17
CA THR A 4 30.12 42.96 24.20
C THR A 4 30.28 42.38 22.79
N SER A 5 29.23 42.54 21.98
CA SER A 5 29.21 42.53 20.50
C SER A 5 30.06 43.66 19.91
N PHE A 6 30.71 43.48 18.75
CA PHE A 6 31.13 44.59 17.89
C PHE A 6 31.34 44.19 16.40
N PHE A 7 30.53 44.83 15.55
CA PHE A 7 30.81 45.41 14.23
C PHE A 7 31.16 44.56 12.98
N CYS A 8 30.09 44.41 12.18
CA CYS A 8 29.96 44.78 10.76
C CYS A 8 31.12 45.62 10.14
N VAL A 9 31.68 45.13 9.03
CA VAL A 9 32.34 45.97 8.01
C VAL A 9 31.76 45.62 6.65
N ILE A 10 30.99 46.57 6.13
CA ILE A 10 30.48 46.65 4.76
C ILE A 10 31.63 47.19 3.89
N PHE A 11 31.96 46.50 2.81
CA PHE A 11 32.65 47.10 1.67
C PHE A 11 31.73 47.09 0.45
N LEU A 12 31.22 48.27 0.14
CA LEU A 12 30.56 48.63 -1.11
C LEU A 12 31.64 49.12 -2.09
N ILE A 13 31.72 48.53 -3.28
CA ILE A 13 32.07 49.27 -4.49
C ILE A 13 31.21 48.75 -5.65
N SER A 14 30.41 49.68 -6.17
CA SER A 14 29.62 49.57 -7.39
C SER A 14 30.51 49.56 -8.63
N SER A 15 30.13 48.75 -9.61
CA SER A 15 29.82 49.26 -10.96
C SER A 15 29.11 48.18 -11.78
N CYS A 16 27.84 48.44 -12.08
CA CYS A 16 27.16 47.86 -13.23
C CYS A 16 27.70 48.53 -14.49
N ASN A 17 28.06 47.75 -15.50
CA ASN A 17 28.00 48.22 -16.87
C ASN A 17 27.09 47.32 -17.69
N SER A 18 26.08 47.96 -18.26
CA SER A 18 25.02 47.39 -19.06
C SER A 18 25.49 47.30 -20.51
N ASN A 19 25.39 46.13 -21.12
CA ASN A 19 24.88 46.11 -22.48
C ASN A 19 24.08 44.83 -22.76
N SER A 20 23.02 45.06 -23.52
CA SER A 20 21.83 44.24 -23.70
C SER A 20 21.89 43.47 -25.03
N GLY A 21 21.32 42.26 -25.01
CA GLY A 21 20.81 41.54 -26.18
C GLY A 21 21.77 40.48 -26.73
N ASN A 22 21.39 39.22 -26.91
CA ASN A 22 20.07 38.60 -26.80
C ASN A 22 20.24 37.06 -26.76
N THR A 23 19.45 36.45 -25.87
CA THR A 23 18.83 35.12 -25.96
C THR A 23 19.68 33.84 -25.78
N THR A 24 19.45 33.25 -24.60
CA THR A 24 19.38 31.82 -24.23
C THR A 24 20.67 31.03 -24.06
N ASP A 25 21.27 31.18 -22.87
CA ASP A 25 21.85 30.07 -22.13
C ASP A 25 20.79 28.99 -21.86
N GLN A 26 21.14 27.73 -22.06
CA GLN A 26 21.53 26.81 -20.98
C GLN A 26 21.79 25.43 -21.61
N ASN A 27 23.07 25.08 -21.67
CA ASN A 27 23.54 23.76 -22.00
C ASN A 27 23.46 22.91 -20.71
N ILE A 28 22.43 22.07 -20.55
CA ILE A 28 22.50 20.90 -19.66
C ILE A 28 21.98 19.68 -20.43
N THR A 29 22.90 18.76 -20.61
CA THR A 29 22.82 17.45 -21.25
C THR A 29 21.75 16.53 -20.67
N ASN A 30 20.82 16.05 -21.51
CA ASN A 30 20.64 14.63 -21.85
C ASN A 30 19.41 14.41 -22.73
N PRO A 31 19.51 13.65 -23.85
CA PRO A 31 18.36 13.02 -24.47
C PRO A 31 18.40 11.50 -24.26
N SER A 32 17.39 10.94 -23.61
CA SER A 32 16.67 9.74 -24.11
C SER A 32 15.69 9.14 -23.09
N PRO A 33 14.70 8.37 -23.56
CA PRO A 33 13.35 8.40 -23.03
C PRO A 33 12.86 7.07 -22.44
N VAL A 34 11.69 7.13 -21.80
CA VAL A 34 10.78 6.03 -21.41
C VAL A 34 11.34 4.96 -20.46
N THR A 35 10.85 4.98 -19.22
CA THR A 35 10.02 3.86 -18.74
C THR A 35 9.11 4.39 -17.65
N GLY A 36 7.81 4.40 -17.93
CA GLY A 36 6.80 4.50 -16.88
C GLY A 36 6.94 3.26 -16.00
N GLU A 37 7.60 3.41 -14.86
CA GLU A 37 7.40 2.50 -13.75
C GLU A 37 5.95 2.67 -13.31
N ASN A 38 5.08 1.78 -13.82
CA ASN A 38 3.81 1.44 -13.19
C ASN A 38 4.11 0.72 -11.86
N THR A 39 4.83 1.38 -10.97
CA THR A 39 4.97 0.96 -9.58
C THR A 39 3.64 1.29 -8.92
N VAL A 40 2.71 0.34 -8.99
CA VAL A 40 1.71 0.20 -7.92
C VAL A 40 2.48 -0.31 -6.71
N THR A 41 3.32 0.55 -6.13
CA THR A 41 3.77 0.35 -4.76
C THR A 41 2.52 0.45 -3.93
N ASN A 42 2.08 -0.69 -3.40
CA ASN A 42 1.18 -0.73 -2.26
C ASN A 42 1.61 0.41 -1.33
N LYS A 43 0.71 1.35 -1.06
CA LYS A 43 1.04 2.60 -0.34
C LYS A 43 1.24 2.28 1.14
N MET A 44 2.30 1.53 1.44
CA MET A 44 2.67 1.12 2.77
C MET A 44 3.01 2.35 3.60
N ILE A 45 2.45 2.39 4.81
CA ILE A 45 2.71 3.42 5.80
C ILE A 45 3.75 2.85 6.77
N SER A 46 4.76 3.65 7.11
CA SER A 46 5.78 3.28 8.09
C SER A 46 5.31 3.67 9.48
N PHE A 47 5.50 2.76 10.43
CA PHE A 47 5.23 2.95 11.85
C PHE A 47 6.53 2.73 12.61
N GLU A 48 6.87 3.65 13.51
CA GLU A 48 8.06 3.53 14.38
C GLU A 48 7.94 2.39 15.41
N GLY A 49 6.80 1.68 15.42
CA GLY A 49 6.48 0.72 16.47
C GLY A 49 6.25 1.42 17.80
N GLY A 50 6.45 0.70 18.89
CA GLY A 50 6.23 1.21 20.24
C GLY A 50 5.46 0.23 21.11
N THR A 51 5.17 0.70 22.33
CA THR A 51 4.37 -0.03 23.29
C THR A 51 2.92 0.45 23.23
N PHE A 52 1.97 -0.48 23.26
CA PHE A 52 0.54 -0.19 23.38
C PHE A 52 -0.17 -1.28 24.20
N MET A 53 -1.43 -1.04 24.56
CA MET A 53 -2.28 -2.03 25.22
C MET A 53 -3.10 -2.79 24.17
N MET A 54 -2.94 -4.11 24.13
CA MET A 54 -3.64 -5.02 23.21
C MET A 54 -4.68 -5.86 23.98
N GLY A 55 -5.78 -6.19 23.30
CA GLY A 55 -6.92 -6.89 23.91
C GLY A 55 -7.89 -5.96 24.61
N SER A 56 -8.82 -6.52 25.38
CA SER A 56 -9.85 -5.79 26.14
C SER A 56 -10.23 -6.56 27.40
N ASN A 57 -10.50 -5.89 28.52
CA ASN A 57 -11.03 -6.52 29.73
C ASN A 57 -12.55 -6.69 29.71
N GLU A 58 -13.24 -5.95 28.85
CA GLU A 58 -14.71 -6.01 28.68
C GLU A 58 -15.11 -6.81 27.42
N GLY A 59 -14.12 -7.39 26.72
CA GLY A 59 -14.31 -8.17 25.49
C GLY A 59 -14.69 -9.62 25.75
N THR A 60 -14.82 -10.41 24.69
CA THR A 60 -15.01 -11.86 24.79
C THR A 60 -13.80 -12.53 25.48
N PRO A 61 -13.92 -13.78 26.00
CA PRO A 61 -12.78 -14.46 26.61
C PRO A 61 -11.56 -14.60 25.70
N ALA A 62 -11.74 -14.60 24.38
CA ALA A 62 -10.65 -14.66 23.40
C ALA A 62 -9.96 -13.30 23.17
N GLU A 63 -10.61 -12.19 23.56
CA GLU A 63 -10.06 -10.83 23.48
C GLU A 63 -9.40 -10.38 24.79
N GLN A 64 -9.65 -11.12 25.88
CA GLN A 64 -9.07 -10.88 27.20
C GLN A 64 -7.72 -11.60 27.38
N PRO A 65 -6.83 -11.10 28.26
CA PRO A 65 -6.92 -9.84 28.99
C PRO A 65 -6.36 -8.66 28.19
N LEU A 66 -6.67 -7.44 28.63
CA LEU A 66 -5.91 -6.26 28.24
C LEU A 66 -4.47 -6.39 28.76
N HIS A 67 -3.48 -6.37 27.88
CA HIS A 67 -2.07 -6.52 28.25
C HIS A 67 -1.15 -5.64 27.38
N GLN A 68 0.03 -5.34 27.90
CA GLN A 68 1.00 -4.50 27.21
C GLN A 68 1.76 -5.30 26.14
N VAL A 69 1.84 -4.77 24.92
CA VAL A 69 2.59 -5.35 23.80
C VAL A 69 3.57 -4.31 23.26
N GLN A 70 4.80 -4.75 22.98
CA GLN A 70 5.81 -3.97 22.28
C GLN A 70 5.97 -4.52 20.86
N VAL A 71 5.88 -3.64 19.86
CA VAL A 71 6.15 -3.97 18.46
C VAL A 71 7.36 -3.18 17.96
N ALA A 72 8.20 -3.82 17.16
CA ALA A 72 9.31 -3.15 16.47
C ALA A 72 8.77 -2.21 15.36
N PRO A 73 9.59 -1.30 14.81
CA PRO A 73 9.21 -0.55 13.62
C PRO A 73 8.82 -1.48 12.47
N PHE A 74 7.76 -1.14 11.75
CA PHE A 74 7.24 -1.94 10.64
C PHE A 74 6.53 -1.08 9.59
N LYS A 75 6.22 -1.70 8.45
CA LYS A 75 5.37 -1.11 7.41
C LYS A 75 4.07 -1.90 7.30
N LEU A 76 2.97 -1.21 7.03
CA LEU A 76 1.67 -1.82 6.82
C LEU A 76 1.00 -1.23 5.60
N ASP A 77 0.36 -2.07 4.79
CA ASP A 77 -0.45 -1.61 3.67
C ASP A 77 -1.57 -0.69 4.17
N LYS A 78 -1.79 0.41 3.43
CA LYS A 78 -2.86 1.38 3.75
C LYS A 78 -4.27 0.81 3.53
N SER A 79 -4.39 -0.18 2.65
CA SER A 79 -5.65 -0.81 2.26
C SER A 79 -5.45 -2.32 2.14
N PRO A 80 -6.52 -3.13 2.22
CA PRO A 80 -6.46 -4.53 1.80
C PRO A 80 -5.95 -4.64 0.35
N VAL A 81 -5.31 -5.77 0.04
CA VAL A 81 -4.91 -6.11 -1.34
C VAL A 81 -6.15 -6.14 -2.22
N THR A 82 -6.09 -5.43 -3.33
CA THR A 82 -7.18 -5.33 -4.30
C THR A 82 -7.18 -6.50 -5.28
N VAL A 83 -8.32 -6.74 -5.94
CA VAL A 83 -8.43 -7.72 -7.04
C VAL A 83 -7.44 -7.38 -8.18
N ALA A 84 -7.23 -6.10 -8.49
CA ALA A 84 -6.27 -5.67 -9.50
C ALA A 84 -4.81 -6.01 -9.13
N GLU A 85 -4.45 -5.86 -7.86
CA GLU A 85 -3.11 -6.20 -7.36
C GLU A 85 -2.88 -7.71 -7.35
N PHE A 86 -3.87 -8.48 -6.84
CA PHE A 86 -3.79 -9.92 -6.85
C PHE A 86 -3.79 -10.51 -8.27
N SER A 87 -4.53 -9.92 -9.22
CA SER A 87 -4.49 -10.31 -10.64
C SER A 87 -3.10 -10.20 -11.24
N LYS A 88 -2.37 -9.10 -10.94
CA LYS A 88 -0.98 -8.93 -11.40
C LYS A 88 -0.05 -10.00 -10.83
N PHE A 89 -0.23 -10.36 -9.56
CA PHE A 89 0.51 -11.45 -8.93
C PHE A 89 0.22 -12.78 -9.64
N VAL A 90 -1.05 -13.12 -9.88
CA VAL A 90 -1.45 -14.34 -10.60
C VAL A 90 -0.89 -14.37 -12.02
N GLU A 91 -0.98 -13.26 -12.76
CA GLU A 91 -0.43 -13.12 -14.12
C GLU A 91 1.09 -13.31 -14.16
N ALA A 92 1.80 -12.77 -13.16
CA ALA A 92 3.26 -12.83 -13.10
C ALA A 92 3.79 -14.22 -12.69
N THR A 93 3.05 -14.95 -11.85
CA THR A 93 3.54 -16.18 -11.21
C THR A 93 2.86 -17.45 -11.73
N GLY A 94 1.71 -17.31 -12.39
CA GLY A 94 0.82 -18.44 -12.68
C GLY A 94 0.19 -19.05 -11.43
N HIS A 95 0.15 -18.30 -10.30
CA HIS A 95 -0.43 -18.79 -9.05
C HIS A 95 -1.89 -19.20 -9.24
N LYS A 96 -2.24 -20.35 -8.66
CA LYS A 96 -3.62 -20.84 -8.60
C LYS A 96 -4.04 -20.83 -7.14
N SER A 97 -5.13 -20.14 -6.82
CA SER A 97 -5.57 -20.03 -5.42
C SER A 97 -6.04 -21.38 -4.87
N ASP A 98 -6.08 -21.52 -3.55
CA ASP A 98 -6.58 -22.74 -2.94
C ASP A 98 -8.06 -22.99 -3.30
N ALA A 99 -8.89 -21.94 -3.38
CA ALA A 99 -10.27 -22.05 -3.87
C ALA A 99 -10.34 -22.61 -5.31
N GLU A 100 -9.43 -22.19 -6.20
CA GLU A 100 -9.35 -22.73 -7.55
C GLU A 100 -8.83 -24.19 -7.60
N LYS A 101 -7.98 -24.59 -6.65
CA LYS A 101 -7.48 -25.97 -6.52
C LYS A 101 -8.56 -26.91 -6.01
N TYR A 102 -9.29 -26.48 -4.97
CA TYR A 102 -10.40 -27.25 -4.40
C TYR A 102 -11.63 -27.26 -5.33
N GLY A 103 -11.86 -26.17 -6.05
CA GLY A 103 -12.95 -26.03 -7.02
C GLY A 103 -14.23 -25.42 -6.44
N ASP A 104 -14.19 -24.94 -5.20
CA ASP A 104 -15.28 -24.24 -4.52
C ASP A 104 -14.74 -23.30 -3.43
N SER A 105 -15.63 -22.40 -2.96
CA SER A 105 -15.38 -21.58 -1.79
C SER A 105 -16.72 -21.18 -1.14
N GLY A 106 -16.68 -20.82 0.15
CA GLY A 106 -17.83 -20.30 0.86
C GLY A 106 -18.31 -18.96 0.28
N VAL A 107 -19.62 -18.87 0.01
CA VAL A 107 -20.34 -17.65 -0.39
C VAL A 107 -21.51 -17.46 0.57
N PHE A 108 -21.71 -16.23 1.04
CA PHE A 108 -22.79 -15.95 2.00
C PHE A 108 -24.13 -15.79 1.26
N ASN A 109 -25.13 -16.58 1.66
CA ASN A 109 -26.50 -16.44 1.19
C ASN A 109 -27.26 -15.51 2.13
N PHE A 110 -27.53 -14.28 1.68
CA PHE A 110 -28.24 -13.27 2.49
C PHE A 110 -29.70 -13.62 2.78
N THR A 111 -30.35 -14.42 1.93
CA THR A 111 -31.74 -14.86 2.15
C THR A 111 -31.81 -15.96 3.19
N ALA A 112 -30.92 -16.95 3.10
CA ALA A 112 -30.87 -18.07 4.04
C ALA A 112 -30.06 -17.75 5.31
N GLN A 113 -29.35 -16.62 5.34
CA GLN A 113 -28.47 -16.17 6.43
C GLN A 113 -27.42 -17.20 6.83
N ASN A 114 -26.84 -17.90 5.85
CA ASN A 114 -25.82 -18.93 6.07
C ASN A 114 -24.70 -18.86 5.02
N TRP A 115 -23.63 -19.63 5.28
CA TRP A 115 -22.56 -19.84 4.32
C TRP A 115 -22.83 -21.10 3.50
N GLU A 116 -22.72 -20.98 2.18
CA GLU A 116 -22.88 -22.10 1.24
C GLU A 116 -21.57 -22.33 0.50
N LEU A 117 -21.18 -23.60 0.36
CA LEU A 117 -20.02 -23.96 -0.43
C LEU A 117 -20.40 -23.89 -1.92
N MET A 118 -19.90 -22.88 -2.63
CA MET A 118 -20.27 -22.60 -4.01
C MET A 118 -19.21 -23.10 -4.98
N LYS A 119 -19.60 -24.06 -5.82
CA LYS A 119 -18.74 -24.61 -6.87
C LYS A 119 -18.33 -23.52 -7.87
N GLY A 120 -17.03 -23.45 -8.14
CA GLY A 120 -16.44 -22.48 -9.05
C GLY A 120 -16.40 -21.04 -8.51
N ALA A 121 -16.70 -20.82 -7.23
CA ALA A 121 -16.43 -19.54 -6.58
C ALA A 121 -14.93 -19.44 -6.23
N TYR A 122 -14.30 -18.35 -6.66
CA TYR A 122 -12.90 -18.02 -6.37
C TYR A 122 -12.70 -16.51 -6.50
N TRP A 123 -11.47 -16.03 -6.32
CA TRP A 123 -11.16 -14.61 -6.17
C TRP A 123 -11.67 -13.71 -7.32
N LEU A 124 -11.67 -14.20 -8.57
CA LEU A 124 -12.15 -13.41 -9.72
C LEU A 124 -13.67 -13.53 -9.95
N TYR A 125 -14.27 -14.64 -9.53
CA TYR A 125 -15.72 -14.90 -9.62
C TYR A 125 -16.26 -15.25 -8.22
N PRO A 126 -16.40 -14.25 -7.33
CA PRO A 126 -16.70 -14.46 -5.92
C PRO A 126 -18.11 -15.00 -5.68
N LEU A 127 -19.02 -14.80 -6.63
CA LEU A 127 -20.40 -15.31 -6.60
C LEU A 127 -20.59 -16.52 -7.53
N GLY A 128 -19.51 -17.23 -7.83
CA GLY A 128 -19.51 -18.41 -8.70
C GLY A 128 -19.53 -18.09 -10.20
N PRO A 129 -19.54 -19.13 -11.07
CA PRO A 129 -19.31 -19.00 -12.51
C PRO A 129 -20.38 -18.22 -13.27
N ASN A 130 -21.60 -18.13 -12.71
CA ASN A 130 -22.70 -17.35 -13.27
C ASN A 130 -22.82 -15.95 -12.64
N GLY A 131 -21.97 -15.63 -11.66
CA GLY A 131 -21.92 -14.34 -11.00
C GLY A 131 -21.12 -13.30 -11.79
N ALA A 132 -21.24 -12.04 -11.37
CA ALA A 132 -20.36 -10.99 -11.87
C ALA A 132 -18.90 -11.26 -11.45
N LYS A 133 -17.96 -10.81 -12.28
CA LYS A 133 -16.55 -10.74 -11.89
C LYS A 133 -16.39 -9.76 -10.72
N ALA A 134 -15.40 -10.00 -9.88
CA ALA A 134 -15.04 -9.07 -8.81
C ALA A 134 -14.62 -7.70 -9.39
N GLU A 135 -14.99 -6.63 -8.70
CA GLU A 135 -14.56 -5.28 -9.03
C GLU A 135 -13.08 -5.10 -8.71
N MET A 136 -12.35 -4.45 -9.61
CA MET A 136 -10.88 -4.45 -9.60
C MET A 136 -10.27 -3.71 -8.41
N ASP A 137 -10.94 -2.69 -7.89
CA ASP A 137 -10.51 -1.86 -6.75
C ASP A 137 -11.06 -2.34 -5.40
N HIS A 138 -11.88 -3.39 -5.39
CA HIS A 138 -12.34 -4.03 -4.16
C HIS A 138 -11.27 -4.97 -3.57
N PRO A 139 -11.32 -5.24 -2.24
CA PRO A 139 -10.48 -6.24 -1.62
C PRO A 139 -10.65 -7.61 -2.29
N VAL A 140 -9.53 -8.29 -2.55
CA VAL A 140 -9.57 -9.67 -3.03
C VAL A 140 -10.15 -10.58 -1.94
N THR A 141 -11.09 -11.45 -2.32
CA THR A 141 -11.72 -12.46 -1.43
C THR A 141 -11.43 -13.87 -1.94
N HIS A 142 -11.91 -14.90 -1.23
CA HIS A 142 -11.67 -16.32 -1.59
C HIS A 142 -10.18 -16.69 -1.71
N VAL A 143 -9.34 -15.99 -0.95
CA VAL A 143 -7.91 -16.27 -0.79
C VAL A 143 -7.69 -16.91 0.57
N SER A 144 -6.96 -18.02 0.60
CA SER A 144 -6.59 -18.69 1.85
C SER A 144 -5.42 -17.97 2.53
N TRP A 145 -5.06 -18.43 3.73
CA TRP A 145 -3.81 -18.00 4.37
C TRP A 145 -2.58 -18.35 3.51
N ASN A 146 -2.58 -19.48 2.80
CA ASN A 146 -1.48 -19.86 1.92
C ASN A 146 -1.39 -18.93 0.70
N ASP A 147 -2.55 -18.54 0.14
CA ASP A 147 -2.61 -17.59 -0.98
C ASP A 147 -2.11 -16.22 -0.56
N ALA A 148 -2.51 -15.75 0.64
CA ALA A 148 -2.06 -14.48 1.19
C ALA A 148 -0.56 -14.46 1.54
N GLN A 149 0.03 -15.59 1.93
CA GLN A 149 1.47 -15.70 2.17
C GLN A 149 2.27 -15.79 0.86
N ALA A 150 1.68 -16.33 -0.20
CA ALA A 150 2.34 -16.45 -1.50
C ALA A 150 2.39 -15.13 -2.29
N TYR A 151 1.40 -14.26 -2.06
CA TYR A 151 1.35 -12.89 -2.58
C TYR A 151 2.39 -11.98 -1.91
#